data_AF-A0A936MVK3-F1
#
_entry.id   AF-A0A936MVK3-F1
#
_cell.length_a   1.000
_cell.length_b   1.000
_cell.length_c   1.000
_cell.angle_alpha   90.00
_cell.angle_beta   90.00
_cell.angle_gamma   90.00
#
_symmetry.space_group_name_H-M   'P 1'
#
loop_
_entity.id
_entity.type
_entity.pdbx_description
1 polymer ?
#
loop_
_entity_poly.entity_id
_entity_poly.type
_entity_poly.pdbx_seq_one_letter_code
_entity_poly.pdbx_strand_id
1 'polypeptide(L)' 'MKILLEVPTSKAKMMIELLSSISFVKVAPLSKDKSRRVEDLIEAMAEVGEIKRGARKGKPLKQFLDEL' A
#
# COMPACT_ATOMS: atom_id res chain seq x y z
N MET A 1 9.41 6.96 -5.26
CA MET A 1 9.08 5.95 -4.23
C MET A 1 7.68 6.23 -3.69
N LYS A 2 6.92 5.20 -3.28
CA LYS A 2 5.58 5.36 -2.68
C LYS A 2 5.67 4.96 -1.20
N ILE A 3 5.15 5.78 -0.30
CA ILE A 3 5.23 5.60 1.14
C ILE A 3 3.80 5.58 1.69
N LEU A 4 3.48 4.56 2.49
CA LEU A 4 2.23 4.46 3.24
C LEU A 4 2.45 5.06 4.63
N LEU A 5 1.56 5.96 5.06
CA LEU A 5 1.64 6.61 6.36
C LEU A 5 0.35 6.33 7.12
N GLU A 6 0.47 5.66 8.26
CA GLU A 6 -0.63 5.51 9.20
C GLU A 6 -0.62 6.71 10.16
N VAL A 7 -1.73 7.46 10.17
CA VAL A 7 -1.85 8.69 10.95
C VAL A 7 -3.16 8.65 11.73
N PRO A 8 -3.19 9.00 13.02
CA PRO A 8 -4.43 9.11 13.77
C PRO A 8 -5.40 10.08 13.08
N THR A 9 -6.70 9.75 13.03
CA THR A 9 -7.72 10.57 12.35
C THR A 9 -7.71 12.03 12.82
N SER A 10 -7.46 12.27 14.12
CA SER A 10 -7.36 13.61 14.71
C SER A 10 -6.22 14.46 14.15
N LYS A 11 -5.16 13.82 13.62
CA LYS A 11 -3.98 14.47 13.05
C LYS A 11 -3.90 14.36 11.52
N ALA A 12 -4.78 13.58 10.89
CA ALA A 12 -4.76 13.32 9.46
C ALA A 12 -4.87 14.61 8.62
N LYS A 13 -5.77 15.53 9.00
CA LYS A 13 -5.96 16.81 8.31
C LYS A 13 -4.67 17.66 8.30
N MET A 14 -4.06 17.83 9.47
CA MET A 14 -2.80 18.55 9.64
C MET A 14 -1.66 17.91 8.82
N MET A 15 -1.58 16.58 8.81
CA MET A 15 -0.56 15.86 8.05
C MET A 15 -0.73 16.05 6.53
N ILE A 16 -1.97 16.00 6.04
CA ILE A 16 -2.29 16.24 4.62
C ILE A 16 -1.87 17.67 4.22
N GLU A 17 -2.17 18.67 5.04
CA GLU A 17 -1.80 20.07 4.78
C GLU A 17 -0.27 20.24 4.74
N LEU A 18 0.46 19.67 5.70
CA LEU A 18 1.93 19.68 5.72
C LEU A 18 2.52 19.02 4.47
N LEU A 19 2.08 17.81 4.12
CA LEU A 19 2.59 17.09 2.96
C LEU A 19 2.22 17.79 1.65
N SER A 20 1.05 18.44 1.58
CA SER A 20 0.60 19.19 0.40
C SER A 20 1.36 20.51 0.21
N SER A 21 1.94 21.06 1.29
CA SER A 21 2.79 22.25 1.21
C SER A 21 4.15 21.99 0.54
N ILE A 22 4.54 20.71 0.43
CA ILE A 22 5.80 20.31 -0.21
C ILE A 22 5.56 20.12 -1.70
N SER A 23 6.10 21.02 -2.53
CA SER A 23 5.83 21.10 -3.98
C SER A 23 6.13 19.82 -4.79
N PHE A 24 7.03 18.97 -4.30
CA PHE A 24 7.42 17.72 -4.95
C PHE A 24 6.70 16.47 -4.43
N VAL A 25 5.79 16.61 -3.45
CA VAL A 25 5.02 15.50 -2.87
C VAL A 25 3.59 15.55 -3.38
N LYS A 26 3.09 14.42 -3.90
CA LYS A 26 1.69 14.26 -4.28
C LYS A 26 0.94 13.54 -3.16
N VAL A 27 -0.02 14.22 -2.56
CA VAL A 27 -0.86 13.66 -1.49
C VAL A 27 -2.17 13.16 -2.09
N ALA A 28 -2.51 11.90 -1.85
CA ALA A 28 -3.78 11.31 -2.23
C ALA A 28 -4.38 10.60 -0.99
N PRO A 29 -5.39 11.18 -0.32
CA PRO A 29 -6.02 10.52 0.81
C PRO A 29 -6.77 9.28 0.33
N LEU A 30 -6.49 8.15 0.97
CA LEU A 30 -7.20 6.90 0.74
C LEU A 30 -8.40 6.83 1.69
N SER A 31 -9.58 6.49 1.18
CA SER A 31 -10.71 6.12 2.04
C SER A 31 -10.41 4.81 2.77
N LYS A 32 -10.99 4.57 3.95
CA LYS A 32 -10.73 3.36 4.75
C LYS A 32 -10.81 2.05 3.94
N ASP A 33 -11.82 1.92 3.08
CA ASP A 33 -11.97 0.74 2.21
C ASP A 33 -10.89 0.63 1.12
N LYS A 34 -10.38 1.77 0.63
CA LYS A 34 -9.26 1.80 -0.31
C LYS A 34 -7.93 1.54 0.36
N SER A 35 -7.74 1.94 1.63
CA SER A 35 -6.51 1.72 2.37
C SER A 35 -6.23 0.22 2.54
N ARG A 36 -7.22 -0.55 2.99
CA ARG A 36 -7.07 -2.01 3.17
C ARG A 36 -6.72 -2.73 1.87
N ARG A 37 -7.44 -2.41 0.78
CA ARG A 37 -7.16 -3.00 -0.55
C ARG A 37 -5.80 -2.61 -1.11
N VAL A 38 -5.30 -1.42 -0.77
CA VAL A 38 -3.97 -0.96 -1.19
C VAL A 38 -2.88 -1.63 -0.38
N GLU A 39 -3.09 -1.87 0.92
CA GLU A 39 -2.19 -2.67 1.76
C GLU A 39 -2.09 -4.11 1.23
N ASP A 40 -3.24 -4.77 1.02
CA ASP A 40 -3.31 -6.13 0.47
C ASP A 40 -2.59 -6.22 -0.90
N LEU A 41 -2.75 -5.19 -1.74
CA LEU A 41 -2.09 -5.13 -3.05
C LEU A 41 -0.58 -4.89 -2.93
N ILE A 42 -0.13 -4.01 -2.03
CA ILE A 42 1.30 -3.74 -1.81
C ILE A 42 1.98 -5.00 -1.28
N GLU A 43 1.34 -5.71 -0.36
CA GLU A 43 1.85 -6.96 0.21
C GLU A 43 1.94 -8.06 -0.85
N ALA A 44 0.90 -8.24 -1.67
CA ALA A 44 0.92 -9.17 -2.80
C ALA A 44 2.01 -8.81 -3.84
N MET A 45 2.21 -7.52 -4.12
CA MET A 45 3.29 -7.08 -5.02
C MET A 45 4.68 -7.33 -4.43
N ALA A 46 4.86 -7.16 -3.12
CA ALA A 46 6.10 -7.49 -2.43
C ALA A 46 6.40 -8.99 -2.50
N GLU A 47 5.38 -9.84 -2.32
CA GLU A 47 5.50 -11.29 -2.45
C GLU A 47 5.89 -11.70 -3.89
N VAL A 48 5.27 -11.11 -4.91
CA VAL A 48 5.67 -11.30 -6.31
C VAL A 48 7.12 -10.86 -6.54
N GLY A 49 7.57 -9.79 -5.88
CA GLY A 49 8.96 -9.33 -5.90
C GLY A 49 9.94 -10.32 -5.26
N GLU A 50 9.56 -10.99 -4.17
CA GLU A 50 10.34 -12.07 -3.52
C GLU A 50 10.41 -13.33 -4.41
N ILE A 51 9.31 -13.68 -5.09
CA ILE A 51 9.26 -14.79 -6.05
C ILE A 51 10.18 -14.51 -7.25
N LYS A 52 10.13 -13.30 -7.81
CA LYS A 52 11.00 -12.89 -8.93
C LYS A 52 12.48 -12.88 -8.56
N ARG A 53 12.81 -12.62 -7.30
CA ARG A 53 14.19 -12.67 -6.77
C ARG A 53 14.65 -14.08 -6.38
N GLY A 54 13.78 -15.09 -6.50
CA GLY A 54 14.09 -16.49 -6.16
C GLY A 54 14.10 -16.79 -4.66
N ALA A 55 13.72 -15.84 -3.81
CA ALA A 55 13.70 -15.99 -2.35
C ALA A 55 12.47 -16.78 -1.84
N ARG A 56 11.40 -16.85 -2.63
CA ARG A 56 10.20 -17.67 -2.37
C ARG A 56 9.74 -18.41 -3.62
N LYS A 57 9.19 -19.61 -3.46
CA LYS A 57 8.50 -20.32 -4.55
C LYS A 57 7.08 -19.78 -4.68
N GLY A 58 6.72 -19.31 -5.87
CA GLY A 58 5.36 -18.84 -6.13
C GLY A 58 4.34 -19.98 -6.07
N LYS A 59 3.15 -19.69 -5.56
CA LYS A 59 2.00 -20.60 -5.62
C LYS A 59 1.15 -20.32 -6.87
N PRO A 60 0.45 -21.32 -7.43
CA PRO A 60 -0.42 -21.12 -8.60
C PRO A 60 -1.48 -20.04 -8.34
N LEU A 61 -1.72 -19.16 -9.33
CA LEU A 61 -2.68 -18.05 -9.23
C LEU A 61 -4.08 -18.50 -8.80
N LYS A 62 -4.48 -19.69 -9.25
CA LYS A 62 -5.77 -20.30 -8.90
C LYS A 62 -5.94 -20.49 -7.38
N GLN A 63 -4.86 -20.91 -6.71
CA GLN A 63 -4.86 -21.18 -5.27
C GLN A 63 -4.87 -19.88 -4.44
N PHE A 64 -4.29 -18.80 -4.97
CA PHE A 64 -4.35 -17.48 -4.35
C PHE A 64 -5.76 -16.86 -4.43
N LEU A 65 -6.45 -17.03 -5.57
CA LEU A 65 -7.80 -16.49 -5.76
C LEU A 65 -8.86 -17.20 -4.90
N ASP A 66 -8.62 -18.46 -4.52
CA ASP A 66 -9.51 -19.22 -3.62
C ASP A 66 -9.35 -18.80 -2.13
N GLU A 67 -8.28 -18.06 -1.79
CA GLU A 67 -7.99 -17.61 -0.41
C GLU A 67 -8.42 -16.15 -0.13
N LEU A 68 -8.80 -15.40 -1.17
CA LEU A 68 -9.31 -14.02 -1.10
C LEU A 68 -10.85 -13.99 -1.02
#